data_AF-A0A915P1R3-F1
#
_entry.id   AF-A0A915P1R3-F1
#
_cell.length_a   1.000
_cell.length_b   1.000
_cell.length_c   1.000
_cell.angle_alpha   90.00
_cell.angle_beta   90.00
_cell.angle_gamma   90.00
#
_symmetry.space_group_name_H-M   'P 1'
#
loop_
_entity.id
_entity.type
_entity.pdbx_description
1 polymer ?
#
loop_
_entity_poly.entity_id
_entity_poly.type
_entity_poly.pdbx_seq_one_letter_code
_entity_poly.pdbx_strand_id
1 'polypeptide(L)'
;MLDNLFQIFDYSATFYNDLLSSMDLEHLKIDQFIRIMEISERFRLFGQRHFGNSCSLIALTLENKSKSFFAHYHMERIDEIHMFLESETFTLCPVSVQFTLFDLPVSLFIH
;
A
#
# COMPACT_ATOMS: atom_id res chain seq x y z
N MET A 1 11.91 2.08 38.01
CA MET A 1 12.17 3.04 36.91
C MET A 1 11.81 2.43 35.56
N LEU A 2 12.27 1.21 35.25
CA LEU A 2 11.88 0.49 34.03
C LEU A 2 10.37 0.24 33.92
N ASP A 3 9.69 -0.09 35.02
CA ASP A 3 8.22 -0.34 34.99
C ASP A 3 7.41 0.90 34.59
N ASN A 4 7.87 2.09 34.99
CA ASN A 4 7.24 3.35 34.60
C ASN A 4 7.46 3.64 33.10
N LEU A 5 8.67 3.38 32.59
CA LEU A 5 8.97 3.51 31.16
C LEU A 5 8.16 2.51 30.31
N PHE A 6 7.99 1.28 30.79
CA PHE A 6 7.15 0.29 30.13
C PHE A 6 5.69 0.73 30.09
N GLN A 7 5.12 1.21 31.21
CA GLN A 7 3.74 1.72 31.25
C GLN A 7 3.51 2.88 30.27
N ILE A 8 4.47 3.83 30.20
CA ILE A 8 4.40 4.94 29.24
C ILE A 8 4.43 4.41 27.79
N PHE A 9 5.32 3.45 27.51
CA PHE A 9 5.41 2.84 26.19
C PHE A 9 4.14 2.07 25.83
N ASP A 10 3.60 1.27 26.74
CA ASP A 10 2.40 0.45 26.53
C ASP A 10 1.15 1.33 26.27
N TYR A 11 1.02 2.42 27.03
CA TYR A 11 0.02 3.45 26.75
C TYR A 11 0.21 4.06 25.36
N SER A 12 1.46 4.40 25.00
CA SER A 12 1.77 4.96 23.67
C SER A 12 1.48 3.97 22.54
N ALA A 13 1.73 2.68 22.73
CA ALA A 13 1.44 1.64 21.76
C ALA A 13 -0.08 1.45 21.56
N THR A 14 -0.84 1.51 22.65
CA THR A 14 -2.31 1.46 22.61
C THR A 14 -2.86 2.68 21.88
N PHE A 15 -2.44 3.89 22.28
CA PHE A 15 -2.84 5.14 21.62
C PHE A 15 -2.48 5.15 20.12
N TYR A 16 -1.29 4.66 19.77
CA TYR A 16 -0.85 4.60 18.38
C TYR A 16 -1.70 3.61 17.57
N ASN A 17 -2.06 2.47 18.15
CA ASN A 17 -2.99 1.52 17.53
C ASN A 17 -4.38 2.14 17.29
N ASP A 18 -4.90 2.88 18.27
CA ASP A 18 -6.20 3.55 18.16
C ASP A 18 -6.18 4.61 17.06
N LEU A 19 -5.09 5.39 16.99
CA LEU A 19 -4.87 6.35 15.91
C LEU A 19 -4.87 5.65 14.54
N LEU A 20 -4.05 4.61 14.35
CA LEU A 20 -4.00 3.85 13.09
C LEU A 20 -5.36 3.26 12.72
N SER A 21 -6.10 2.77 13.70
CA SER A 21 -7.44 2.19 13.49
C SER A 21 -8.45 3.24 13.02
N SER A 22 -8.39 4.44 13.59
CA SER A 22 -9.31 5.55 13.27
C SER A 22 -8.98 6.29 11.96
N MET A 23 -7.73 6.28 11.52
CA MET A 23 -7.31 6.98 10.30
C MET A 23 -7.86 6.30 9.04
N ASP A 24 -8.29 7.12 8.10
CA ASP A 24 -8.56 6.69 6.73
C ASP A 24 -7.23 6.55 5.98
N LEU A 25 -6.71 5.33 5.95
CA LEU A 25 -5.49 5.01 5.23
C LEU A 25 -5.76 4.59 3.78
N GLU A 26 -7.03 4.32 3.44
CA GLU A 26 -7.44 3.74 2.17
C GLU A 26 -7.24 4.71 1.01
N HIS A 27 -7.54 5.99 1.24
CA HIS A 27 -7.47 7.07 0.24
C HIS A 27 -6.14 7.84 0.23
N LEU A 28 -5.09 7.30 0.85
CA LEU A 28 -3.78 7.93 0.84
C LEU A 28 -3.07 7.73 -0.50
N LYS A 29 -2.08 8.59 -0.79
CA LYS A 29 -1.12 8.26 -1.85
C LYS A 29 -0.24 7.08 -1.40
N ILE A 30 0.15 6.22 -2.34
CA ILE A 30 1.00 5.05 -2.05
C ILE A 30 2.26 5.40 -1.25
N ASP A 31 2.95 6.49 -1.59
CA ASP A 31 4.14 6.93 -0.85
C ASP A 31 3.85 7.30 0.62
N GLN A 32 2.67 7.86 0.88
CA GLN A 32 2.24 8.19 2.24
C GLN A 32 1.89 6.93 3.03
N PHE A 33 1.18 5.99 2.39
CA PHE A 33 0.86 4.70 2.99
C PHE A 33 2.13 3.91 3.36
N ILE A 34 3.08 3.80 2.43
CA ILE A 34 4.37 3.12 2.67
C ILE A 34 5.16 3.78 3.80
N ARG A 35 5.16 5.12 3.89
CA ARG A 35 5.81 5.83 4.99
C ARG A 35 5.18 5.50 6.35
N ILE A 36 3.85 5.40 6.42
CA ILE A 36 3.16 5.00 7.66
C ILE A 36 3.54 3.57 8.06
N MET A 37 3.59 2.64 7.11
CA MET A 37 4.05 1.27 7.34
C MET A 37 5.47 1.23 7.91
N GLU A 38 6.40 1.99 7.30
CA GLU A 38 7.80 2.05 7.74
C GLU A 38 7.93 2.60 9.16
N ILE A 39 7.28 3.72 9.46
CA ILE A 39 7.31 4.34 10.79
C ILE A 39 6.70 3.39 11.83
N SER A 40 5.60 2.73 11.49
CA SER A 40 4.93 1.79 12.40
C SER A 40 5.81 0.59 12.72
N GLU A 41 6.51 0.04 11.73
CA GLU A 41 7.42 -1.09 11.95
C GLU A 41 8.62 -0.68 12.79
N ARG A 42 9.17 0.52 12.57
CA ARG A 42 10.23 1.07 13.45
C ARG A 42 9.75 1.22 14.90
N PHE A 43 8.52 1.66 15.12
CA PHE A 43 7.92 1.75 16.45
C PHE A 43 7.78 0.36 17.10
N ARG A 44 7.28 -0.64 16.35
CA ARG A 44 7.16 -2.03 16.82
C ARG A 44 8.52 -2.62 17.19
N LEU A 45 9.53 -2.46 16.34
CA LEU A 45 10.89 -2.93 16.58
C LEU A 45 11.54 -2.28 17.82
N PHE A 46 11.25 -0.99 18.05
CA PHE A 46 11.66 -0.31 19.28
C PHE A 46 11.01 -0.95 20.52
N GLY A 47 9.70 -1.20 20.49
CA GLY A 47 8.98 -1.90 21.56
C GLY A 47 9.56 -3.28 21.85
N GLN A 48 9.80 -4.06 20.80
CA GLN A 48 10.34 -5.41 20.93
C GLN A 48 11.74 -5.40 21.53
N ARG A 49 12.61 -4.48 21.09
CA ARG A 49 14.00 -4.41 21.54
C ARG A 49 14.14 -3.93 22.99
N HIS A 50 13.34 -2.96 23.41
CA HIS A 50 13.54 -2.28 24.69
C HIS A 50 12.60 -2.79 25.80
N PHE A 51 11.46 -3.37 25.43
CA PHE A 51 10.42 -3.77 26.38
C PHE A 51 9.93 -5.21 26.17
N GLY A 52 10.42 -5.93 25.15
CA GLY A 52 9.93 -7.26 24.81
C GLY A 52 8.49 -7.29 24.28
N ASN A 53 7.88 -6.13 24.04
CA ASN A 53 6.53 -5.99 23.52
C ASN A 53 6.57 -5.89 21.99
N SER A 54 6.04 -6.89 21.29
CA SER A 54 6.02 -6.95 19.82
C SER A 54 4.97 -6.04 19.17
N CYS A 55 4.16 -5.34 19.98
CA CYS A 55 3.08 -4.47 19.51
C CYS A 55 2.14 -5.18 18.52
N SER A 56 1.76 -6.44 18.81
CA SER A 56 1.02 -7.32 17.89
C SER A 56 -0.27 -6.72 17.35
N LEU A 57 -1.00 -5.95 18.16
CA LEU A 57 -2.21 -5.24 17.73
C LEU A 57 -1.93 -4.26 16.59
N ILE A 58 -0.80 -3.54 16.64
CA ILE A 58 -0.40 -2.62 15.56
C ILE A 58 -0.15 -3.41 14.26
N ALA A 59 0.48 -4.59 14.30
CA ALA A 59 0.65 -5.40 13.08
C ALA A 59 -0.69 -5.82 12.49
N LEU A 60 -1.60 -6.31 13.34
CA LEU A 60 -2.92 -6.76 12.90
C LEU A 60 -3.71 -5.60 12.27
N THR A 61 -3.69 -4.42 12.90
CA THR A 61 -4.32 -3.21 12.38
C THR A 61 -3.73 -2.83 11.02
N LEU A 62 -2.40 -2.81 10.88
CA LEU A 62 -1.74 -2.49 9.61
C LEU A 62 -2.02 -3.52 8.52
N GLU A 63 -2.11 -4.81 8.85
CA GLU A 63 -2.48 -5.86 7.89
C GLU A 63 -3.89 -5.60 7.32
N ASN A 64 -4.86 -5.31 8.20
CA ASN A 64 -6.23 -5.00 7.79
C ASN A 64 -6.29 -3.72 6.96
N LYS A 65 -5.60 -2.66 7.38
CA LYS A 65 -5.53 -1.41 6.62
C LYS A 65 -4.85 -1.58 5.27
N SER A 66 -3.82 -2.43 5.17
CA SER A 66 -3.14 -2.76 3.91
C SER A 66 -4.07 -3.43 2.92
N LYS A 67 -4.90 -4.38 3.38
CA LYS A 67 -5.89 -5.04 2.52
C LYS A 67 -6.88 -4.03 1.93
N SER A 68 -7.42 -3.13 2.76
CA SER A 68 -8.33 -2.05 2.30
C SER A 68 -7.64 -1.13 1.31
N PHE A 69 -6.45 -0.65 1.67
CA PHE A 69 -5.67 0.27 0.85
C PHE A 69 -5.38 -0.30 -0.55
N PHE A 70 -4.83 -1.52 -0.64
CA PHE A 70 -4.50 -2.10 -1.94
C PHE A 70 -5.74 -2.45 -2.75
N ALA A 71 -6.83 -2.88 -2.12
CA ALA A 71 -8.09 -3.11 -2.83
C ALA A 71 -8.59 -1.82 -3.49
N HIS A 72 -8.62 -0.71 -2.75
CA HIS A 72 -9.01 0.60 -3.26
C HIS A 72 -8.06 1.11 -4.33
N TYR A 73 -6.76 1.14 -4.04
CA TYR A 73 -5.72 1.60 -4.96
C TYR A 73 -5.79 0.88 -6.31
N HIS A 74 -5.96 -0.44 -6.31
CA HIS A 74 -6.06 -1.20 -7.56
C HIS A 74 -7.38 -0.94 -8.30
N MET A 75 -8.49 -0.76 -7.58
CA MET A 75 -9.77 -0.40 -8.18
C MET A 75 -9.69 0.96 -8.89
N GLU A 76 -9.16 1.99 -8.23
CA GLU A 76 -8.95 3.31 -8.84
C GLU A 76 -8.09 3.24 -10.11
N ARG A 77 -7.02 2.43 -10.10
CA ARG A 77 -6.16 2.24 -11.27
C ARG A 77 -6.88 1.55 -12.43
N ILE A 78 -7.73 0.58 -12.14
CA ILE A 78 -8.53 -0.09 -13.16
C ILE A 78 -9.57 0.88 -13.74
N ASP A 79 -10.21 1.68 -12.91
CA ASP A 79 -11.16 2.71 -13.35
C ASP A 79 -10.48 3.78 -14.22
N GLU A 80 -9.28 4.23 -13.83
CA GLU A 80 -8.44 5.12 -14.66
C GLU A 80 -8.16 4.48 -16.03
N ILE A 81 -7.72 3.22 -16.06
CA ILE A 81 -7.46 2.48 -17.32
C ILE A 81 -8.72 2.39 -18.17
N HIS A 82 -9.87 2.06 -17.59
CA HIS A 82 -11.15 2.01 -18.31
C HIS A 82 -11.48 3.36 -18.93
N MET A 83 -11.38 4.45 -18.17
CA MET A 83 -11.62 5.80 -18.68
C MET A 83 -10.67 6.15 -19.82
N PHE A 84 -9.39 5.79 -19.72
CA PHE A 84 -8.43 5.97 -20.82
C PHE A 84 -8.86 5.18 -22.07
N LEU A 85 -9.15 3.88 -21.92
CA LEU A 85 -9.53 3.02 -23.05
C LEU A 85 -10.84 3.47 -23.72
N GLU A 86 -11.83 3.92 -22.95
CA GLU A 86 -13.08 4.46 -23.49
C GLU A 86 -12.88 5.78 -24.24
N SER A 87 -11.92 6.59 -23.80
CA SER A 87 -11.60 7.87 -24.45
C SER A 87 -10.76 7.70 -25.72
N GLU A 88 -10.09 6.56 -25.90
CA GLU A 88 -9.29 6.30 -27.09
C GLU A 88 -10.16 5.88 -28.28
N THR A 89 -10.01 6.58 -29.40
CA THR A 89 -10.47 6.08 -30.69
C THR A 89 -9.48 5.03 -31.18
N PHE A 90 -9.71 3.76 -30.84
CA PHE A 90 -8.92 2.67 -31.42
C PHE A 90 -9.03 2.71 -32.94
N THR A 91 -7.92 2.98 -33.61
CA THR A 91 -7.80 2.86 -35.06
C THR A 91 -7.01 1.60 -35.39
N LEU A 92 -7.35 0.94 -36.50
CA LEU A 92 -6.53 -0.15 -36.99
C LEU A 92 -5.11 0.37 -37.19
N CYS A 93 -4.13 -0.28 -36.53
CA CYS A 93 -2.74 0.05 -36.75
C CYS A 93 -2.43 -0.13 -38.25
N PRO A 94 -1.93 0.91 -38.95
CA PRO A 94 -1.70 0.84 -40.38
C PRO A 94 -0.46 -0.01 -40.65
N VAL A 95 -0.64 -1.32 -40.61
CA VAL A 95 0.39 -2.31 -40.92
C VAL A 95 0.35 -2.69 -42.39
N SER A 96 1.49 -3.09 -42.92
CA SER A 96 1.56 -3.63 -44.28
C SER A 96 0.69 -4.88 -44.42
N VAL A 97 0.19 -5.19 -45.62
CA VAL A 97 -0.56 -6.43 -45.88
C VAL A 97 0.28 -7.70 -45.71
N GLN A 98 1.62 -7.58 -45.70
CA GLN A 98 2.55 -8.67 -45.37
C GLN A 98 2.95 -8.70 -43.89
N PHE A 99 2.37 -7.84 -43.05
CA PHE A 99 2.70 -7.79 -41.63
C PHE A 99 2.36 -9.11 -40.95
N THR A 100 3.30 -9.60 -40.14
CA THR A 100 3.17 -10.82 -39.36
C THR A 100 3.39 -10.54 -37.88
N LEU A 101 3.06 -11.50 -37.03
CA LEU A 101 3.30 -11.41 -35.59
C LEU A 101 4.78 -11.17 -35.24
N PHE A 102 5.71 -11.59 -36.12
CA PHE A 102 7.16 -11.41 -35.92
C PHE A 102 7.63 -9.97 -36.13
N ASP A 103 6.80 -9.12 -36.73
CA ASP A 103 7.08 -7.70 -36.94
C ASP A 103 6.65 -6.84 -35.74
N LEU A 104 6.00 -7.43 -34.72
CA LEU A 104 5.65 -6.72 -33.48
C LEU A 104 6.90 -6.44 -32.63
N PRO A 105 7.10 -5.20 -32.16
CA PRO A 105 8.16 -4.92 -31.21
C PRO A 105 7.91 -5.66 -29.90
N VAL A 106 8.92 -6.39 -29.43
CA VAL A 106 8.90 -7.20 -28.20
C VAL A 106 8.52 -6.38 -26.96
N SER A 107 8.68 -5.05 -27.00
CA SER A 107 8.34 -4.14 -25.90
C SER A 107 6.83 -4.01 -25.61
N LEU A 108 5.93 -4.49 -26.47
CA LEU A 108 4.49 -4.44 -26.19
C LEU A 108 3.99 -5.53 -25.22
N PHE A 109 4.81 -6.56 -24.93
CA PHE A 109 4.39 -7.72 -24.14
C PHE A 109 4.96 -7.75 -22.71
N ILE A 110 5.63 -6.69 -22.27
CA ILE A 110 6.18 -6.58 -20.92
C ILE A 110 5.60 -5.33 -20.26
N HIS A 111 4.37 -5.44 -19.75
CA HIS A 111 3.83 -4.58 -18.71
C HIS A 111 2.97 -5.42 -17.76
#